data_AF-A0A661TJ73-F1
#
_entry.id   AF-A0A661TJ73-F1
#
_cell.length_a   1.000
_cell.length_b   1.000
_cell.length_c   1.000
_cell.angle_alpha   90.00
_cell.angle_beta   90.00
_cell.angle_gamma   90.00
#
_symmetry.space_group_name_H-M   'P 1'
#
loop_
_entity.id
_entity.type
_entity.pdbx_description
1 polymer ?
#
loop_
_entity_poly.entity_id
_entity_poly.type
_entity_poly.pdbx_seq_one_letter_code
_entity_poly.pdbx_strand_id
1 'polypeptide(L)'
;MTLLATTEEYNGTTWSSGGDLNIARGVLGGCGKQSSALSFGGYTDSIVATTEEYNGIVSRHRSNTSIGSVLFNGNQYVGDYANGKIYQLDMNTYTDDGLAITRIRRTQIINKERVNVIHNKVEVDFEHGVGLDVADGEDGYDPQAILKWSDDEGNTWSNGISVSIGKHGESDTRAVWRRLGMSRNRIYELTIKEEPVKVVIIGSYADLKACRF
;
A
#
# COMPACT_ATOMS: atom_id res chain seq x y z
N MET A 1 -23.77 8.56 -26.23
CA MET A 1 -23.49 8.68 -24.77
C MET A 1 -22.13 8.04 -24.56
N THR A 2 -21.18 8.74 -23.93
CA THR A 2 -19.84 8.19 -23.67
C THR A 2 -19.90 7.39 -22.38
N LEU A 3 -19.39 6.17 -22.42
CA LEU A 3 -19.29 5.29 -21.26
C LEU A 3 -17.89 5.44 -20.67
N LEU A 4 -17.81 5.58 -19.35
CA LEU A 4 -16.56 5.75 -18.64
C LEU A 4 -16.44 4.64 -17.59
N ALA A 5 -15.23 4.14 -17.39
CA ALA A 5 -14.90 3.22 -16.31
C ALA A 5 -14.16 3.92 -15.17
N THR A 6 -13.65 5.13 -15.41
CA THR A 6 -12.78 5.83 -14.48
C THR A 6 -13.48 6.14 -13.17
N THR A 7 -12.91 5.64 -12.09
CA THR A 7 -13.30 6.05 -10.73
C THR A 7 -12.29 7.09 -10.25
N GLU A 8 -12.79 8.17 -9.66
CA GLU A 8 -11.94 9.20 -9.07
C GLU A 8 -12.18 9.31 -7.57
N GLU A 9 -11.09 9.50 -6.84
CA GLU A 9 -11.07 9.65 -5.39
C GLU A 9 -10.67 11.08 -5.01
N TYR A 10 -11.41 11.70 -4.08
CA TYR A 10 -11.12 13.04 -3.59
C TYR A 10 -10.46 13.01 -2.21
N ASN A 11 -9.24 13.50 -2.06
CA ASN A 11 -8.51 13.46 -0.78
C ASN A 11 -8.77 14.68 0.13
N GLY A 12 -9.79 15.49 -0.17
CA GLY A 12 -10.06 16.74 0.54
C GLY A 12 -9.44 17.98 -0.12
N THR A 13 -8.50 17.80 -1.06
CA THR A 13 -7.84 18.92 -1.78
C THR A 13 -7.68 18.69 -3.29
N THR A 14 -7.54 17.45 -3.75
CA THR A 14 -7.37 17.08 -5.17
C THR A 14 -8.13 15.81 -5.49
N TRP A 15 -8.55 15.67 -6.75
CA TRP A 15 -9.03 14.40 -7.32
C TRP A 15 -7.86 13.61 -7.90
N SER A 16 -7.88 12.29 -7.72
CA SER A 16 -6.93 11.35 -8.33
C SER A 16 -7.69 10.13 -8.84
N SER A 17 -7.21 9.51 -9.92
CA SER A 17 -7.76 8.23 -10.39
C SER A 17 -7.63 7.17 -9.30
N GLY A 18 -8.71 6.47 -9.01
CA GLY A 18 -8.77 5.27 -8.18
C GLY A 18 -8.73 4.01 -9.04
N GLY A 19 -9.43 2.96 -8.60
CA GLY A 19 -9.63 1.73 -9.40
C GLY A 19 -10.84 1.84 -10.33
N ASP A 20 -10.63 1.55 -11.61
CA ASP A 20 -11.69 1.58 -12.62
C ASP A 20 -12.76 0.49 -12.42
N LEU A 21 -13.99 0.78 -12.86
CA LEU A 21 -15.01 -0.25 -13.06
C LEU A 21 -14.53 -1.31 -14.04
N ASN A 22 -14.89 -2.58 -13.81
CA ASN A 22 -14.50 -3.66 -14.71
C ASN A 22 -15.06 -3.48 -16.13
N ILE A 23 -16.22 -2.81 -16.27
CA ILE A 23 -16.83 -2.48 -17.55
C ILE A 23 -17.37 -1.04 -17.51
N ALA A 24 -16.89 -0.21 -18.43
CA ALA A 24 -17.35 1.17 -18.63
C ALA A 24 -18.86 1.23 -18.84
N ARG A 25 -19.57 2.04 -18.04
CA ARG A 25 -21.03 2.14 -18.09
C ARG A 25 -21.52 3.51 -17.63
N GLY A 26 -22.72 3.89 -18.07
CA GLY A 26 -23.40 5.12 -17.66
C GLY A 26 -24.68 4.84 -16.85
N VAL A 27 -25.24 5.89 -16.25
CA VAL A 27 -26.57 5.84 -15.58
C VAL A 27 -26.67 4.77 -14.47
N LEU A 28 -25.55 4.52 -13.77
CA LEU A 28 -25.50 3.61 -12.62
C LEU A 28 -25.95 4.32 -11.33
N GLY A 29 -26.50 3.56 -10.38
CA GLY A 29 -26.66 3.99 -9.00
C GLY A 29 -25.38 3.72 -8.20
N GLY A 30 -25.07 4.53 -7.18
CA GLY A 30 -23.91 4.29 -6.32
C GLY A 30 -24.17 4.63 -4.86
N CYS A 31 -23.53 3.93 -3.93
CA CYS A 31 -23.55 4.24 -2.51
C CYS A 31 -22.26 3.80 -1.80
N GLY A 32 -21.99 4.31 -0.59
CA GLY A 32 -20.86 3.87 0.24
C GLY A 32 -19.90 4.98 0.63
N LYS A 33 -18.70 4.59 1.07
CA LYS A 33 -17.59 5.48 1.46
C LYS A 33 -16.52 5.43 0.38
N GLN A 34 -15.67 6.44 0.32
CA GLN A 34 -14.58 6.52 -0.66
C GLN A 34 -13.67 5.28 -0.69
N SER A 35 -13.47 4.61 0.45
CA SER A 35 -12.68 3.37 0.55
C SER A 35 -13.48 2.08 0.34
N SER A 36 -14.80 2.17 0.21
CA SER A 36 -15.71 1.02 0.10
C SER A 36 -17.06 1.47 -0.45
N ALA A 37 -17.27 1.35 -1.76
CA ALA A 37 -18.47 1.83 -2.45
C ALA A 37 -19.08 0.74 -3.34
N LEU A 38 -20.38 0.80 -3.56
CA LEU A 38 -21.11 -0.08 -4.46
C LEU A 38 -21.60 0.74 -5.64
N SER A 39 -21.51 0.15 -6.83
CA SER A 39 -22.21 0.61 -8.03
C SER A 39 -23.23 -0.45 -8.43
N PHE A 40 -24.44 -0.01 -8.81
CA PHE A 40 -25.54 -0.91 -9.17
C PHE A 40 -26.08 -0.57 -10.55
N GLY A 41 -26.16 -1.60 -11.37
CA GLY A 41 -26.74 -1.54 -12.70
C GLY A 41 -25.99 -0.58 -13.63
N GLY A 42 -26.73 -0.02 -14.60
CA GLY A 42 -26.23 0.94 -15.56
C GLY A 42 -26.56 0.55 -17.01
N TYR A 43 -25.89 1.22 -17.94
CA TYR A 43 -26.07 1.02 -19.38
C TYR A 43 -24.70 0.92 -20.05
N THR A 44 -24.44 -0.18 -20.76
CA THR A 44 -23.24 -0.38 -21.59
C THR A 44 -23.52 -0.39 -23.09
N ASP A 45 -24.74 -0.76 -23.46
CA ASP A 45 -25.35 -0.85 -24.80
C ASP A 45 -26.73 -1.51 -24.65
N SER A 46 -26.89 -2.27 -23.57
CA SER A 46 -28.15 -2.68 -22.97
C SER A 46 -28.16 -2.33 -21.47
N ILE A 47 -29.34 -2.38 -20.85
CA ILE A 47 -29.47 -2.22 -19.40
C ILE A 47 -28.78 -3.40 -18.72
N VAL A 48 -27.83 -3.13 -17.84
CA VAL A 48 -27.14 -4.13 -17.03
C VAL A 48 -27.65 -4.06 -15.58
N ALA A 49 -27.76 -5.22 -14.93
CA ALA A 49 -28.14 -5.34 -13.53
C ALA A 49 -26.94 -5.69 -12.61
N THR A 50 -25.72 -5.66 -13.16
CA THR A 50 -24.52 -6.06 -12.43
C THR A 50 -24.20 -5.03 -11.34
N THR A 51 -23.81 -5.54 -10.18
CA THR A 51 -23.37 -4.75 -9.03
C THR A 51 -21.86 -4.94 -8.89
N GLU A 52 -21.11 -3.85 -8.80
CA GLU A 52 -19.67 -3.90 -8.54
C GLU A 52 -19.36 -3.24 -7.21
N GLU A 53 -18.53 -3.90 -6.41
CA GLU A 53 -17.98 -3.37 -5.18
C GLU A 53 -16.59 -2.80 -5.46
N TYR A 54 -16.45 -1.51 -5.15
CA TYR A 54 -15.19 -0.83 -5.00
C TYR A 54 -14.70 -1.04 -3.56
N ASN A 55 -13.55 -1.70 -3.38
CA ASN A 55 -12.93 -1.95 -2.08
C ASN A 55 -11.66 -1.12 -1.84
N GLY A 56 -11.46 -0.05 -2.63
CA GLY A 56 -10.24 0.75 -2.60
C GLY A 56 -9.04 0.06 -3.25
N ILE A 57 -7.85 0.64 -3.06
CA ILE A 57 -6.59 0.18 -3.69
C ILE A 57 -6.05 -1.12 -3.05
N VAL A 58 -6.50 -1.48 -1.85
CA VAL A 58 -6.02 -2.67 -1.13
C VAL A 58 -7.12 -3.73 -1.06
N SER A 59 -7.00 -4.75 -1.89
CA SER A 59 -7.91 -5.89 -1.93
C SER A 59 -7.24 -7.17 -1.40
N ARG A 60 -7.99 -8.28 -1.35
CA ARG A 60 -7.39 -9.58 -1.02
C ARG A 60 -6.27 -9.89 -2.00
N HIS A 61 -5.28 -10.64 -1.53
CA HIS A 61 -4.25 -11.19 -2.40
C HIS A 61 -4.90 -11.95 -3.58
N ARG A 62 -4.48 -11.64 -4.81
CA ARG A 62 -5.09 -12.18 -6.04
C ARG A 62 -4.82 -13.67 -6.25
N SER A 63 -3.76 -14.20 -5.66
CA SER A 63 -3.50 -15.63 -5.75
C SER A 63 -4.61 -16.42 -5.06
N ASN A 64 -5.28 -17.25 -5.84
CA ASN A 64 -6.32 -18.16 -5.40
C ASN A 64 -5.93 -19.57 -5.83
N THR A 65 -6.11 -20.53 -4.92
CA THR A 65 -5.60 -21.89 -5.05
C THR A 65 -4.10 -21.88 -5.34
N SER A 66 -3.27 -21.91 -4.29
CA SER A 66 -1.95 -22.49 -4.47
C SER A 66 -2.18 -23.94 -4.89
N ILE A 67 -1.76 -24.33 -6.09
CA ILE A 67 -1.45 -25.74 -6.31
C ILE A 67 -0.28 -26.00 -5.35
N GLY A 68 -0.63 -26.46 -4.16
CA GLY A 68 0.32 -26.73 -3.10
C GLY A 68 1.36 -27.69 -3.66
N SER A 69 2.64 -27.32 -3.59
CA SER A 69 3.76 -28.25 -3.71
C SER A 69 3.91 -29.06 -5.01
N VAL A 70 3.23 -28.73 -6.12
CA VAL A 70 3.65 -29.31 -7.42
C VAL A 70 4.83 -28.50 -7.90
N LEU A 71 5.99 -28.85 -7.37
CA LEU A 71 7.32 -28.44 -7.78
C LEU A 71 7.54 -28.87 -9.24
N PHE A 72 6.88 -28.21 -10.19
CA PHE A 72 7.26 -28.35 -11.59
C PHE A 72 8.61 -27.65 -11.72
N ASN A 73 9.66 -28.43 -11.91
CA ASN A 73 11.05 -27.97 -11.87
C ASN A 73 11.42 -27.18 -10.60
N GLY A 74 10.79 -27.47 -9.44
CA GLY A 74 11.13 -26.81 -8.17
C GLY A 74 10.45 -25.46 -7.90
N ASN A 75 9.61 -24.96 -8.82
CA ASN A 75 8.99 -23.64 -8.70
C ASN A 75 7.56 -23.72 -8.16
N GLN A 76 7.14 -22.67 -7.45
CA GLN A 76 5.78 -22.52 -6.93
C GLN A 76 4.92 -21.71 -7.91
N TYR A 77 3.75 -22.22 -8.27
CA TYR A 77 2.79 -21.55 -9.16
C TYR A 77 1.46 -21.31 -8.46
N VAL A 78 0.80 -20.20 -8.82
CA VAL A 78 -0.48 -19.76 -8.26
C VAL A 78 -1.42 -19.28 -9.35
N GLY A 79 -2.70 -19.63 -9.25
CA GLY A 79 -3.73 -19.08 -10.14
C GLY A 79 -4.22 -17.72 -9.66
N ASP A 80 -4.68 -16.88 -10.58
CA ASP A 80 -5.40 -15.64 -10.27
C ASP A 80 -6.91 -15.88 -10.36
N TYR A 81 -7.67 -15.44 -9.35
CA TYR A 81 -9.12 -15.65 -9.33
C TYR A 81 -9.91 -14.78 -10.32
N ALA A 82 -9.34 -13.67 -10.78
CA ALA A 82 -10.03 -12.63 -11.54
C ALA A 82 -9.70 -12.65 -13.03
N ASN A 83 -8.43 -12.91 -13.40
CA ASN A 83 -8.01 -12.87 -14.81
C ASN A 83 -7.72 -14.26 -15.42
N GLY A 84 -7.71 -15.33 -14.63
CA GLY A 84 -7.50 -16.70 -15.12
C GLY A 84 -6.06 -17.02 -15.56
N LYS A 85 -5.08 -16.13 -15.31
CA LYS A 85 -3.66 -16.40 -15.53
C LYS A 85 -3.09 -17.30 -14.41
N ILE A 86 -1.98 -17.97 -14.72
CA ILE A 86 -1.14 -18.67 -13.74
C ILE A 86 0.16 -17.88 -13.59
N TYR A 87 0.50 -17.51 -12.37
CA TYR A 87 1.73 -16.83 -12.01
C TYR A 87 2.72 -17.78 -11.34
N GLN A 88 4.00 -17.48 -11.47
CA GLN A 88 5.05 -18.08 -10.67
C GLN A 88 5.31 -17.19 -9.45
N LEU A 89 5.32 -17.78 -8.25
CA LEU A 89 5.81 -17.11 -7.06
C LEU A 89 7.33 -17.22 -7.02
N ASP A 90 7.99 -16.07 -7.07
CA ASP A 90 9.44 -15.95 -6.99
C ASP A 90 9.80 -14.89 -5.94
N MET A 91 10.69 -15.26 -5.02
CA MET A 91 11.18 -14.38 -3.95
C MET A 91 12.12 -13.28 -4.47
N ASN A 92 12.63 -13.41 -5.71
CA ASN A 92 13.48 -12.41 -6.35
C ASN A 92 12.70 -11.49 -7.31
N THR A 93 11.39 -11.71 -7.47
CA THR A 93 10.51 -10.87 -8.28
C THR A 93 9.78 -9.88 -7.36
N TYR A 94 9.99 -8.58 -7.58
CA TYR A 94 9.46 -7.50 -6.73
C TYR A 94 8.21 -6.81 -7.29
N THR A 95 7.59 -7.43 -8.29
CA THR A 95 6.38 -6.96 -8.98
C THR A 95 5.27 -8.01 -8.91
N ASP A 96 4.01 -7.57 -8.92
CA ASP A 96 2.80 -8.38 -9.10
C ASP A 96 2.19 -8.07 -10.49
N ASP A 97 2.21 -9.04 -11.41
CA ASP A 97 1.80 -8.87 -12.84
C ASP A 97 2.42 -7.62 -13.52
N GLY A 98 3.69 -7.33 -13.22
CA GLY A 98 4.44 -6.19 -13.77
C GLY A 98 4.24 -4.86 -13.02
N LEU A 99 3.34 -4.80 -12.03
CA LEU A 99 3.17 -3.64 -11.16
C LEU A 99 4.02 -3.77 -9.90
N ALA A 100 4.57 -2.67 -9.38
CA ALA A 100 5.36 -2.73 -8.16
C ALA A 100 4.49 -3.07 -6.94
N ILE A 101 5.04 -3.87 -6.03
CA ILE A 101 4.31 -4.32 -4.84
C ILE A 101 4.30 -3.23 -3.76
N THR A 102 3.13 -2.69 -3.44
CA THR A 102 2.93 -1.78 -2.30
C THR A 102 2.94 -2.56 -0.99
N ARG A 103 3.80 -2.15 -0.05
CA ARG A 103 3.93 -2.81 1.26
C ARG A 103 3.49 -1.86 2.37
N ILE A 104 2.51 -2.31 3.16
CA ILE A 104 1.96 -1.54 4.28
C ILE A 104 2.15 -2.34 5.58
N ARG A 105 2.68 -1.68 6.61
CA ARG A 105 2.81 -2.21 7.96
C ARG A 105 2.24 -1.21 8.96
N ARG A 106 1.40 -1.70 9.87
CA ARG A 106 0.85 -0.90 10.98
C ARG A 106 1.36 -1.41 12.31
N THR A 107 1.68 -0.50 13.22
CA THR A 107 1.95 -0.86 14.61
C THR A 107 0.64 -1.08 15.36
N GLN A 108 0.71 -1.77 16.50
CA GLN A 108 -0.34 -1.66 17.49
C GLN A 108 -0.36 -0.25 18.09
N ILE A 109 -1.38 0.04 18.92
CA ILE A 109 -1.40 1.29 19.69
C ILE A 109 -0.17 1.34 20.60
N ILE A 110 0.63 2.39 20.42
CA ILE A 110 1.76 2.68 21.29
C ILE A 110 1.28 3.65 22.35
N ASN A 111 1.07 3.14 23.56
CA ASN A 111 0.74 3.96 24.72
C ASN A 111 1.67 3.67 25.89
N LYS A 112 1.76 4.61 26.82
CA LYS A 112 2.44 4.41 28.10
C LYS A 112 1.46 4.79 29.19
N GLU A 113 0.86 3.81 29.87
CA GLU A 113 0.01 4.01 31.05
C GLU A 113 -1.15 5.00 30.83
N ARG A 114 -1.68 5.11 29.60
CA ARG A 114 -2.72 6.09 29.19
C ARG A 114 -2.35 7.56 29.44
N VAL A 115 -1.06 7.88 29.57
CA VAL A 115 -0.59 9.27 29.61
C VAL A 115 -0.28 9.79 28.22
N ASN A 116 -0.23 11.12 28.08
CA ASN A 116 0.28 11.74 26.86
C ASN A 116 1.76 11.39 26.68
N VAL A 117 2.12 10.90 25.50
CA VAL A 117 3.47 10.56 25.11
C VAL A 117 3.88 11.50 23.98
N ILE A 118 5.05 12.12 24.10
CA ILE A 118 5.70 12.86 23.04
C ILE A 118 6.46 11.86 22.17
N HIS A 119 6.20 11.91 20.88
CA HIS A 119 6.84 11.06 19.88
C HIS A 119 7.95 11.87 19.21
N ASN A 120 9.18 11.73 19.70
CA ASN A 120 10.30 12.53 19.22
C ASN A 120 10.76 12.06 17.84
N LYS A 121 10.91 10.74 17.71
CA LYS A 121 11.56 10.11 16.57
C LYS A 121 11.09 8.67 16.38
N VAL A 122 10.90 8.28 15.12
CA VAL A 122 10.75 6.89 14.69
C VAL A 122 11.83 6.61 13.67
N GLU A 123 12.49 5.46 13.81
CA GLU A 123 13.52 4.95 12.92
C GLU A 123 13.12 3.58 12.44
N VAL A 124 13.37 3.31 11.15
CA VAL A 124 13.20 1.99 10.55
C VAL A 124 14.45 1.69 9.74
N ASP A 125 15.04 0.54 10.02
CA ASP A 125 16.24 0.06 9.35
C ASP A 125 15.83 -0.89 8.23
N PHE A 126 16.39 -0.66 7.05
CA PHE A 126 16.09 -1.45 5.85
C PHE A 126 17.35 -2.14 5.35
N GLU A 127 17.22 -3.42 4.99
CA GLU A 127 18.13 -4.04 4.05
C GLU A 127 17.58 -3.67 2.67
N HIS A 128 18.22 -2.70 1.99
CA HIS A 128 17.96 -2.53 0.58
C HIS A 128 18.55 -3.74 -0.14
N GLY A 129 17.79 -4.32 -1.06
CA GLY A 129 18.39 -5.24 -2.01
C GLY A 129 18.60 -4.58 -3.35
N VAL A 130 19.47 -5.22 -4.12
CA VAL A 130 19.61 -5.05 -5.56
C VAL A 130 18.21 -4.99 -6.19
N GLY A 131 17.80 -3.79 -6.60
CA GLY A 131 16.70 -3.61 -7.54
C GLY A 131 17.02 -4.32 -8.85
N LEU A 132 16.02 -4.52 -9.71
CA LEU A 132 16.29 -4.88 -11.10
C LEU A 132 17.26 -3.86 -11.69
N ASP A 133 18.30 -4.34 -12.38
CA ASP A 133 19.26 -3.46 -13.05
C ASP A 133 18.49 -2.48 -13.93
N VAL A 134 18.67 -1.18 -13.67
CA VAL A 134 18.19 -0.15 -14.59
C VAL A 134 19.04 -0.27 -15.85
N ALA A 135 18.47 0.07 -17.01
CA ALA A 135 19.22 0.08 -18.25
C ALA A 135 20.50 0.92 -18.11
N ASP A 136 21.58 0.48 -18.76
CA ASP A 136 22.90 1.10 -18.66
C ASP A 136 22.81 2.61 -18.93
N GLY A 137 23.18 3.42 -17.93
CA GLY A 137 23.15 4.89 -18.01
C GLY A 137 22.00 5.62 -17.27
N GLU A 138 21.08 4.90 -16.62
CA GLU A 138 20.00 5.51 -15.82
C GLU A 138 20.33 5.53 -14.32
N ASP A 139 19.94 6.61 -13.62
CA ASP A 139 20.07 6.71 -12.17
C ASP A 139 19.28 5.56 -11.49
N GLY A 140 19.93 4.85 -10.56
CA GLY A 140 19.31 3.77 -9.79
C GLY A 140 18.03 4.20 -9.07
N TYR A 141 17.16 3.23 -8.76
CA TYR A 141 15.93 3.48 -7.97
C TYR A 141 16.25 4.07 -6.58
N ASP A 142 15.42 5.02 -6.13
CA ASP A 142 15.48 5.66 -4.80
C ASP A 142 14.15 5.43 -4.06
N PRO A 143 13.94 4.20 -3.56
CA PRO A 143 12.70 3.84 -2.92
C PRO A 143 12.41 4.73 -1.72
N GLN A 144 11.13 5.05 -1.54
CA GLN A 144 10.69 5.91 -0.45
C GLN A 144 9.77 5.17 0.52
N ALA A 145 10.02 5.40 1.81
CA ALA A 145 9.13 5.02 2.89
C ALA A 145 8.32 6.23 3.34
N ILE A 146 7.02 6.03 3.50
CA ILE A 146 6.07 7.04 3.94
C ILE A 146 5.57 6.62 5.33
N LEU A 147 5.75 7.50 6.31
CA LEU A 147 5.18 7.32 7.65
C LEU A 147 3.95 8.21 7.80
N LYS A 148 2.82 7.58 8.13
CA LYS A 148 1.59 8.22 8.59
C LYS A 148 1.28 7.75 10.00
N TRP A 149 0.43 8.50 10.69
CA TRP A 149 -0.04 8.08 12.00
C TRP A 149 -1.48 8.46 12.28
N SER A 150 -2.10 7.71 13.17
CA SER A 150 -3.43 7.99 13.72
C SER A 150 -3.32 8.24 15.23
N ASP A 151 -4.14 9.17 15.71
CA ASP A 151 -4.29 9.52 17.13
C ASP A 151 -5.62 9.09 17.73
N ASP A 152 -6.48 8.50 16.92
CA ASP A 152 -7.86 8.13 17.23
C ASP A 152 -8.13 6.67 16.83
N GLU A 153 -7.18 5.79 17.13
CA GLU A 153 -7.33 4.33 16.99
C GLU A 153 -7.54 3.84 15.54
N GLY A 154 -7.04 4.62 14.57
CA GLY A 154 -7.06 4.28 13.15
C GLY A 154 -8.20 4.90 12.36
N ASN A 155 -9.01 5.79 12.98
CA ASN A 155 -10.14 6.43 12.31
C ASN A 155 -9.70 7.56 11.37
N THR A 156 -8.78 8.40 11.80
CA THR A 156 -8.18 9.46 11.00
C THR A 156 -6.66 9.30 10.96
N TRP A 157 -6.07 9.72 9.84
CA TRP A 157 -4.66 9.57 9.56
C TRP A 157 -4.06 10.94 9.23
N SER A 158 -2.84 11.17 9.72
CA SER A 158 -2.05 12.34 9.35
C SER A 158 -1.70 12.33 7.88
N ASN A 159 -1.24 13.49 7.41
CA ASN A 159 -0.48 13.54 6.17
C ASN A 159 0.75 12.63 6.27
N GLY A 160 1.12 11.99 5.16
CA GLY A 160 2.29 11.11 5.11
C GLY A 160 3.57 11.89 4.91
N ILE A 161 4.61 11.52 5.66
CA ILE A 161 5.95 12.08 5.49
C ILE A 161 6.81 11.04 4.76
N SER A 162 7.30 11.40 3.57
CA SER A 162 8.18 10.56 2.76
C SER A 162 9.64 10.75 3.15
N VAL A 163 10.38 9.64 3.24
CA VAL A 163 11.82 9.59 3.50
C VAL A 163 12.41 8.50 2.59
N SER A 164 13.54 8.79 1.93
CA SER A 164 14.29 7.79 1.15
C SER A 164 14.78 6.67 2.07
N ILE A 165 14.69 5.43 1.59
CA ILE A 165 15.26 4.27 2.27
C ILE A 165 16.63 3.89 1.73
N GLY A 166 17.28 4.78 0.99
CA GLY A 166 18.59 4.56 0.37
C GLY A 166 18.51 4.26 -1.12
N LYS A 167 19.52 4.72 -1.86
CA LYS A 167 19.68 4.40 -3.28
C LYS A 167 20.29 3.01 -3.47
N HIS A 168 20.09 2.45 -4.67
CA HIS A 168 20.76 1.22 -5.10
C HIS A 168 22.28 1.26 -4.81
N GLY A 169 22.74 0.41 -3.89
CA GLY A 169 24.16 0.27 -3.51
C GLY A 169 24.54 0.74 -2.10
N GLU A 170 23.66 1.43 -1.37
CA GLU A 170 23.94 1.95 -0.01
C GLU A 170 23.50 0.99 1.11
N SER A 171 24.35 0.07 1.56
CA SER A 171 24.00 -1.11 2.38
C SER A 171 23.50 -0.90 3.83
N ASP A 172 23.45 0.33 4.35
CA ASP A 172 23.03 0.59 5.74
C ASP A 172 22.26 1.92 5.84
N THR A 173 21.07 1.94 5.24
CA THR A 173 20.23 3.14 5.13
C THR A 173 19.03 3.04 6.07
N ARG A 174 19.01 3.96 7.03
CA ARG A 174 17.96 4.09 8.05
C ARG A 174 17.04 5.25 7.70
N ALA A 175 15.75 4.97 7.58
CA ALA A 175 14.75 6.02 7.44
C ALA A 175 14.39 6.59 8.82
N VAL A 176 14.49 7.91 8.97
CA VAL A 176 14.27 8.58 10.24
C VAL A 176 13.23 9.69 10.10
N TRP A 177 12.13 9.56 10.84
CA TRP A 177 11.11 10.59 10.99
C TRP A 177 11.24 11.26 12.35
N ARG A 178 11.15 12.59 12.39
CA ARG A 178 11.28 13.40 13.60
C ARG A 178 10.08 14.35 13.73
N ARG A 179 9.90 14.91 14.94
CA ARG A 179 8.86 15.92 15.24
C ARG A 179 7.43 15.37 15.05
N LEU A 180 7.15 14.20 15.63
CA LEU A 180 5.91 13.45 15.43
C LEU A 180 4.80 13.80 16.44
N GLY A 181 4.94 14.93 17.13
CA GLY A 181 3.93 15.46 18.03
C GLY A 181 3.74 14.66 19.31
N MET A 182 2.53 14.72 19.87
CA MET A 182 2.16 14.12 21.16
C MET A 182 0.80 13.43 21.06
N SER A 183 0.66 12.23 21.62
CA SER A 183 -0.62 11.51 21.71
C SER A 183 -0.59 10.47 22.83
N ARG A 184 -1.76 9.99 23.22
CA ARG A 184 -1.92 8.87 24.14
C ARG A 184 -2.00 7.53 23.44
N ASN A 185 -2.54 7.51 22.22
CA ASN A 185 -2.98 6.32 21.51
C ASN A 185 -2.45 6.30 20.06
N ARG A 186 -1.15 6.55 19.88
CA ARG A 186 -0.55 6.64 18.55
C ARG A 186 -0.53 5.28 17.86
N ILE A 187 -0.97 5.23 16.61
CA ILE A 187 -0.72 4.13 15.68
C ILE A 187 0.13 4.66 14.53
N TYR A 188 1.20 3.95 14.17
CA TYR A 188 1.97 4.26 12.97
C TYR A 188 1.58 3.34 11.82
N GLU A 189 1.53 3.91 10.62
CA GLU A 189 1.46 3.19 9.35
C GLU A 189 2.69 3.54 8.52
N LEU A 190 3.47 2.51 8.19
CA LEU A 190 4.57 2.58 7.27
C LEU A 190 4.12 2.03 5.92
N THR A 191 4.26 2.84 4.88
CA THR A 191 4.00 2.46 3.50
C THR A 191 5.28 2.60 2.69
N ILE A 192 5.70 1.54 2.03
CA ILE A 192 6.83 1.57 1.09
C ILE A 192 6.26 1.76 -0.31
N LYS A 193 6.74 2.79 -1.01
CA LYS A 193 6.25 3.21 -2.32
C LYS A 193 6.57 2.19 -3.42
N GLU A 194 5.75 2.23 -4.46
CA GLU A 194 5.67 1.37 -5.64
C GLU A 194 6.91 1.41 -6.54
N GLU A 195 8.02 0.86 -6.04
CA GLU A 195 9.22 0.60 -6.85
C GLU A 195 9.56 -0.90 -6.83
N PRO A 196 10.03 -1.47 -7.97
CA PRO A 196 10.28 -2.91 -8.11
C PRO A 196 11.63 -3.29 -7.47
N VAL A 197 11.77 -3.02 -6.18
CA VAL A 197 12.99 -3.24 -5.41
C VAL A 197 12.74 -4.20 -4.25
N LYS A 198 13.79 -4.93 -3.85
CA LYS A 198 13.76 -5.71 -2.62
C LYS A 198 13.68 -4.76 -1.44
N VAL A 199 12.68 -4.97 -0.58
CA VAL A 199 12.60 -4.24 0.69
C VAL A 199 12.42 -5.23 1.83
N VAL A 200 13.40 -5.25 2.71
CA VAL A 200 13.40 -6.03 3.94
C VAL A 200 13.54 -5.06 5.11
N ILE A 201 12.59 -5.13 6.04
CA ILE A 201 12.66 -4.36 7.28
C ILE A 201 13.47 -5.18 8.29
N ILE A 202 14.62 -4.67 8.71
CA ILE A 202 15.48 -5.32 9.70
C ILE A 202 14.97 -5.02 11.10
N GLY A 203 14.66 -3.75 11.36
CA GLY A 203 14.39 -3.27 12.70
C GLY A 203 13.57 -1.98 12.70
N SER A 204 13.02 -1.67 13.87
CA SER A 204 12.36 -0.40 14.09
C SER A 204 12.60 0.07 15.52
N TYR A 205 12.71 1.38 15.69
CA TYR A 205 12.96 2.02 16.97
C TYR A 205 12.11 3.29 17.09
N ALA A 206 11.58 3.55 18.29
CA ALA A 206 10.85 4.77 18.58
C ALA A 206 11.39 5.43 19.85
N ASP A 207 11.76 6.70 19.76
CA ASP A 207 12.12 7.55 20.89
C ASP A 207 10.87 8.29 21.39
N LEU A 208 10.39 7.85 22.55
CA LEU A 208 9.14 8.26 23.15
C LEU A 208 9.37 8.79 24.56
N LYS A 209 8.80 9.95 24.86
CA LYS A 209 8.90 10.59 26.18
C LYS A 209 7.52 10.77 26.79
N ALA A 210 7.30 10.15 27.95
CA ALA A 210 6.09 10.42 28.72
C ALA A 210 6.04 11.90 29.13
N CYS A 211 4.91 12.54 28.87
CA CYS A 211 4.61 13.86 29.39
C CYS A 211 3.93 13.69 30.75
N ARG A 212 4.70 13.89 31.83
CA ARG A 212 4.17 14.00 33.19
C ARG A 212 4.01 15.48 33.50
N PHE A 213 2.78 15.89 33.78
CA PHE A 213 2.48 17.18 34.42
C PHE A 213 2.52 16.98 35.92
#